data_AF-A0A7Y2TIU5-F1
#
_entry.id   AF-A0A7Y2TIU5-F1
#
_cell.length_a   1.000
_cell.length_b   1.000
_cell.length_c   1.000
_cell.angle_alpha   90.00
_cell.angle_beta   90.00
_cell.angle_gamma   90.00
#
_symmetry.space_group_name_H-M   'P 1'
#
loop_
_entity.id
_entity.type
_entity.pdbx_description
1 polymer ?
#
loop_
_entity_poly.entity_id
_entity_poly.type
_entity_poly.pdbx_seq_one_letter_code
_entity_poly.pdbx_strand_id
1 'polypeptide(L)'
;MDYNKLLIVLLIGNALWYIMIFVLKQNDYESSWFIPNLSDFSQMYKLIKEEQNTTKKNRYIVLLIATGLCMVLFLSYLISFVVKY
;
A
#
# COMPACT_ATOMS: atom_id res chain seq x y z
N MET A 1 -22.71 -7.33 8.65
CA MET A 1 -21.25 -7.22 8.39
C MET A 1 -20.95 -5.74 8.54
N ASP A 2 -20.02 -5.34 9.42
CA ASP A 2 -19.89 -3.92 9.80
C ASP A 2 -19.24 -3.12 8.66
N TYR A 3 -20.04 -2.41 7.88
CA TYR A 3 -19.57 -1.47 6.84
C TYR A 3 -18.51 -0.50 7.37
N ASN A 4 -18.59 -0.16 8.65
CA ASN A 4 -17.59 0.64 9.36
C ASN A 4 -16.17 0.04 9.29
N LYS A 5 -16.02 -1.30 9.37
CA LYS A 5 -14.72 -1.96 9.29
C LYS A 5 -14.14 -1.88 7.87
N LEU A 6 -14.97 -2.08 6.85
CA LEU A 6 -14.55 -1.93 5.46
C LEU A 6 -14.10 -0.48 5.18
N LEU A 7 -14.87 0.50 5.66
CA LEU A 7 -14.57 1.92 5.50
C LEU A 7 -13.26 2.32 6.21
N ILE A 8 -13.01 1.80 7.41
CA ILE A 8 -11.74 2.00 8.14
C ILE A 8 -10.56 1.41 7.36
N VAL A 9 -10.68 0.18 6.87
CA VAL A 9 -9.61 -0.46 6.07
C VAL A 9 -9.34 0.35 4.79
N LEU A 10 -10.39 0.87 4.15
CA LEU A 10 -10.27 1.68 2.94
C LEU A 10 -9.54 3.01 3.21
N LEU A 11 -9.87 3.69 4.31
CA LEU A 11 -9.19 4.92 4.73
C LEU A 11 -7.72 4.69 5.06
N ILE A 12 -7.42 3.64 5.85
CA ILE A 12 -6.03 3.29 6.21
C ILE A 12 -5.23 2.89 4.98
N GLY A 13 -5.79 2.05 4.11
CA GLY A 13 -5.14 1.61 2.88
C GLY A 13 -4.82 2.78 1.96
N ASN A 14 -5.75 3.74 1.83
CA ASN A 14 -5.55 4.93 1.02
C ASN A 14 -4.45 5.84 1.63
N ALA A 15 -4.46 6.06 2.95
CA ALA A 15 -3.40 6.81 3.62
C ALA A 15 -2.01 6.17 3.43
N LEU A 16 -1.90 4.85 3.57
CA LEU A 16 -0.65 4.11 3.33
C LEU A 16 -0.20 4.23 1.87
N TRP A 17 -1.14 4.17 0.92
CA TRP A 17 -0.86 4.36 -0.50
C TRP A 17 -0.28 5.75 -0.77
N TYR A 18 -0.91 6.79 -0.23
CA TYR A 18 -0.39 8.17 -0.36
C TYR A 18 1.02 8.32 0.21
N ILE A 19 1.31 7.70 1.35
CA ILE A 19 2.67 7.72 1.92
C ILE A 19 3.66 7.02 0.99
N MET A 20 3.26 5.90 0.38
CA MET A 20 4.10 5.17 -0.59
C MET A 20 4.40 6.02 -1.84
N ILE A 21 3.38 6.65 -2.44
CA ILE A 21 3.54 7.59 -3.56
C ILE A 21 4.51 8.72 -3.19
N PHE A 22 4.34 9.29 -2.00
CA PHE A 22 5.19 10.37 -1.52
C PHE A 22 6.65 9.94 -1.38
N VAL A 23 6.90 8.75 -0.81
CA VAL A 23 8.26 8.19 -0.70
C VAL A 23 8.86 7.91 -2.06
N LEU A 24 8.10 7.35 -3.01
CA LEU A 24 8.58 7.12 -4.37
C LEU A 24 8.97 8.42 -5.06
N LYS A 25 8.12 9.46 -4.97
CA LYS A 25 8.43 10.78 -5.52
C LYS A 25 9.65 11.44 -4.89
N GLN A 26 9.88 11.25 -3.59
CA GLN A 26 11.08 11.76 -2.91
C GLN A 26 12.38 11.11 -3.39
N ASN A 27 12.30 9.92 -4.00
CA ASN A 27 13.45 9.18 -4.52
C ASN A 27 13.45 9.15 -6.06
N ASP A 28 12.80 10.12 -6.71
CA ASP A 28 12.76 10.31 -8.17
C ASP A 28 12.10 9.14 -8.96
N TYR A 29 11.20 8.39 -8.32
CA TYR A 29 10.41 7.36 -8.98
C TYR A 29 9.09 7.91 -9.56
N GLU A 30 8.73 7.47 -10.77
CA GLU A 30 7.49 7.86 -11.46
C GLU A 30 6.26 7.21 -10.84
N SER A 31 5.57 7.94 -9.98
CA SER A 31 4.34 7.49 -9.32
C SER A 31 3.13 8.35 -9.69
N SER A 32 2.03 7.69 -10.06
CA SER A 32 0.76 8.33 -10.45
C SER A 32 -0.16 8.50 -9.25
N TRP A 33 -0.67 9.73 -9.03
CA TRP A 33 -1.51 10.05 -7.87
C TRP A 33 -2.93 9.46 -7.92
N PHE A 34 -3.42 9.17 -9.12
CA PHE A 34 -4.85 8.93 -9.37
C PHE A 34 -5.21 7.47 -9.68
N ILE A 35 -4.24 6.63 -10.01
CA ILE A 35 -4.49 5.23 -10.32
C ILE A 35 -3.55 4.40 -9.45
N PRO A 36 -4.08 3.63 -8.48
CA PRO A 36 -3.25 2.68 -7.76
C PRO A 36 -2.74 1.65 -8.77
N ASN A 37 -1.48 1.81 -9.17
CA ASN A 37 -0.85 0.92 -10.13
C ASN A 37 -0.02 -0.13 -9.39
N LEU A 38 -0.08 -1.36 -9.89
CA LEU A 38 0.85 -2.43 -9.49
C LEU A 38 2.33 -2.02 -9.72
N SER A 39 2.57 -1.02 -10.57
CA SER A 39 3.89 -0.43 -10.77
C SER A 39 4.44 0.25 -9.51
N ASP A 40 3.61 0.85 -8.66
CA ASP A 40 4.07 1.52 -7.44
C ASP A 40 4.69 0.52 -6.47
N PHE A 41 4.09 -0.67 -6.32
CA PHE A 41 4.68 -1.77 -5.53
C PHE A 41 6.02 -2.25 -6.11
N SER A 42 6.10 -2.38 -7.44
CA SER A 42 7.34 -2.78 -8.12
C SER A 42 8.45 -1.74 -7.93
N GLN A 43 8.12 -0.46 -8.06
CA GLN A 43 9.06 0.64 -7.83
C GLN A 43 9.50 0.72 -6.37
N MET A 44 8.58 0.51 -5.42
CA MET A 44 8.91 0.49 -4.00
C MET A 44 9.85 -0.67 -3.67
N TYR A 45 9.65 -1.82 -4.30
CA TYR A 45 10.57 -2.95 -4.19
C TYR A 45 11.96 -2.65 -4.77
N LYS A 46 12.03 -1.95 -5.93
CA LYS A 46 13.31 -1.47 -6.49
C LYS A 46 14.02 -0.51 -5.53
N LEU A 47 13.29 0.46 -4.98
CA LEU A 47 13.81 1.40 -3.98
C LEU A 47 14.37 0.67 -2.74
N ILE A 48 13.66 -0.34 -2.21
CA ILE A 48 14.15 -1.16 -1.09
C ILE A 48 15.43 -1.92 -1.43
N LYS A 49 15.56 -2.38 -2.68
CA LYS A 49 16.74 -3.13 -3.14
C LYS A 49 17.96 -2.23 -3.29
N GLU A 50 17.76 -0.99 -3.73
CA GLU A 50 18.82 0.00 -3.95
C GLU A 50 19.22 0.75 -2.67
N GLU A 51 18.31 0.87 -1.70
CA GLU A 51 18.56 1.56 -0.44
C GLU A 51 19.61 0.82 0.41
N GLN A 52 20.75 1.50 0.64
CA GLN A 52 21.84 0.98 1.46
C GLN A 52 21.67 1.31 2.95
N ASN A 53 20.90 2.34 3.29
CA ASN A 53 20.64 2.69 4.68
C ASN A 53 19.64 1.71 5.31
N THR A 54 20.11 0.89 6.25
CA THR A 54 19.29 -0.15 6.91
C THR A 54 18.03 0.41 7.58
N THR A 55 18.11 1.60 8.17
CA THR A 55 16.96 2.24 8.83
C THR A 55 15.89 2.68 7.83
N LYS A 56 16.30 3.32 6.72
CA LYS A 56 15.35 3.72 5.65
C LYS A 56 14.77 2.49 4.96
N LYS A 57 15.61 1.51 4.66
CA LYS A 57 15.21 0.23 4.07
C LYS A 57 14.13 -0.47 4.90
N ASN A 58 14.33 -0.57 6.21
CA ASN A 58 13.32 -1.17 7.10
C ASN A 58 12.00 -0.39 7.09
N ARG A 59 12.04 0.94 7.07
CA ARG A 59 10.81 1.76 6.96
C ARG A 59 10.08 1.49 5.64
N TYR A 60 10.80 1.39 4.53
CA TYR A 60 10.24 1.08 3.22
C TYR A 60 9.64 -0.32 3.15
N ILE A 61 10.30 -1.32 3.75
CA ILE A 61 9.79 -2.69 3.87
C ILE A 61 8.51 -2.71 4.69
N VAL A 62 8.50 -2.03 5.85
CA VAL A 62 7.30 -1.95 6.71
C VAL A 62 6.15 -1.28 5.97
N LEU A 63 6.41 -0.20 5.24
CA LEU A 63 5.39 0.47 4.43
C LEU A 63 4.82 -0.46 3.36
N LEU A 64 5.69 -1.16 2.61
CA LEU A 64 5.28 -2.11 1.57
C LEU A 64 4.40 -3.24 2.13
N ILE A 65 4.82 -3.83 3.25
CA ILE A 65 4.10 -4.92 3.92
C ILE A 65 2.77 -4.42 4.48
N ALA A 66 2.75 -3.24 5.12
CA ALA A 66 1.53 -2.65 5.68
C ALA A 66 0.49 -2.39 4.58
N THR A 67 0.90 -1.78 3.45
CA THR A 67 0.03 -1.55 2.30
C THR A 67 -0.48 -2.86 1.71
N GLY A 68 0.40 -3.87 1.56
CA GLY A 68 0.04 -5.20 1.06
C GLY A 68 -0.97 -5.92 1.95
N LEU A 69 -0.74 -5.94 3.28
CA LEU A 69 -1.67 -6.51 4.25
C LEU A 69 -3.03 -5.81 4.23
N CYS A 70 -3.05 -4.48 4.10
CA CYS A 70 -4.28 -3.71 4.02
C CYS A 70 -5.09 -4.10 2.76
N MET A 71 -4.41 -4.33 1.63
CA MET A 71 -5.03 -4.78 0.39
C MET A 71 -5.61 -6.21 0.50
N VAL A 72 -4.89 -7.13 1.15
CA VAL A 72 -5.38 -8.49 1.42
C VAL A 72 -6.59 -8.47 2.35
N LEU A 73 -6.55 -7.66 3.41
CA LEU A 73 -7.69 -7.47 4.30
C LEU A 73 -8.90 -6.92 3.54
N PHE A 74 -8.70 -5.88 2.72
CA PHE A 74 -9.76 -5.30 1.89
C PHE A 74 -10.38 -6.36 0.96
N LEU A 75 -9.57 -7.14 0.25
CA LEU A 75 -10.03 -8.24 -0.60
C LEU A 75 -10.80 -9.29 0.19
N SER A 76 -10.34 -9.67 1.38
CA SER A 76 -11.03 -10.66 2.23
C SER A 76 -12.41 -10.18 2.67
N TYR A 77 -12.55 -8.89 3.00
CA TYR A 77 -13.84 -8.28 3.31
C TYR A 77 -14.73 -8.18 2.06
N LEU A 78 -14.16 -7.87 0.90
CA LEU A 78 -14.91 -7.79 -0.35
C LEU A 78 -15.43 -9.17 -0.80
N ILE A 79 -14.60 -10.21 -0.73
CA ILE A 79 -15.01 -11.59 -1.03
C ILE A 79 -16.09 -12.03 -0.04
N SER A 80 -15.91 -11.78 1.25
CA SER A 80 -16.92 -12.11 2.27
C SER A 80 -18.24 -11.34 2.07
N PHE A 81 -18.19 -10.13 1.50
CA PHE A 81 -19.37 -9.37 1.13
C PHE A 81 -20.08 -10.00 -0.07
N VAL A 82 -19.34 -10.34 -1.13
CA VAL A 82 -19.88 -10.97 -2.36
C VAL A 82 -20.40 -12.38 -2.14
N VAL A 83 -19.80 -13.18 -1.25
CA VAL A 83 -20.27 -14.54 -0.96
C VAL A 83 -21.51 -14.56 -0.06
N LYS A 84 -21.70 -13.50 0.73
CA LYS A 84 -22.78 -13.41 1.73
C LYS A 84 -24.06 -12.77 1.20
N TYR A 85 -24.03 -12.19 0.00
CA TYR A 85 -25.14 -11.58 -0.72
C TYR A 85 -25.27 -12.16 -2.12
#